data_AF-A0A537IP78-F1
#
_entry.id   AF-A0A537IP78-F1
#
_cell.length_a   1.000
_cell.length_b   1.000
_cell.length_c   1.000
_cell.angle_alpha   90.00
_cell.angle_beta   90.00
_cell.angle_gamma   90.00
#
_symmetry.space_group_name_H-M   'P 1'
#
loop_
_entity.id
_entity.type
_entity.pdbx_description
1 polymer ?
#
loop_
_entity_poly.entity_id
_entity_poly.type
_entity_poly.pdbx_seq_one_letter_code
_entity_poly.pdbx_strand_id
1 'polypeptide(L)'
;MKLLTNIPAWITNKFFIATAVFAAIMLFLDKNDLFTRVDRDRQLRELVKSKQYLIGQIAAEQAVLDKMKTNPGTLEKYAREKYLMKRDNEDLYIIPENSPEPKN
;
A
#
# COMPACT_ATOMS: atom_id res chain seq x y z
N MET A 1 -43.99 28.83 17.98
CA MET A 1 -43.04 29.27 16.93
C MET A 1 -42.38 30.58 17.37
N LYS A 2 -41.28 30.51 18.14
CA LYS A 2 -40.53 31.68 18.67
C LYS A 2 -39.06 31.73 18.18
N LEU A 3 -38.73 30.96 17.15
CA LEU A 3 -37.37 30.85 16.62
C LEU A 3 -37.07 31.90 15.54
N LEU A 4 -38.10 32.53 14.97
CA LEU A 4 -37.96 33.55 13.91
C LEU A 4 -37.94 34.99 14.45
N THR A 5 -38.26 35.21 15.73
CA THR A 5 -38.40 36.56 16.30
C THR A 5 -37.08 37.16 16.79
N ASN A 6 -36.03 36.36 16.98
CA ASN A 6 -34.74 36.81 17.52
C ASN A 6 -33.59 36.69 16.50
N ILE A 7 -33.89 36.77 15.20
CA ILE A 7 -32.84 36.75 14.16
C ILE A 7 -32.32 38.19 13.99
N PRO A 8 -31.03 38.43 14.27
CA PRO A 8 -30.42 39.75 14.06
C PRO A 8 -30.53 40.22 12.60
N ALA A 9 -30.83 41.50 12.37
CA ALA A 9 -31.13 42.06 11.05
C ALA A 9 -30.01 41.90 9.99
N TRP A 10 -28.77 41.64 10.41
CA TRP A 10 -27.64 41.38 9.53
C TRP A 10 -27.69 39.99 8.87
N ILE A 11 -28.35 39.01 9.50
CA ILE A 11 -28.52 37.65 8.97
C ILE A 11 -29.62 37.60 7.90
N THR A 12 -30.56 38.54 7.91
CA THR A 12 -31.63 38.65 6.90
C THR A 12 -31.19 39.40 5.63
N ASN A 13 -29.97 39.95 5.61
CA ASN A 13 -29.45 40.66 4.42
C ASN A 13 -29.12 39.65 3.30
N LYS A 14 -29.76 39.81 2.13
CA LYS A 14 -29.53 38.98 0.94
C LYS A 14 -28.06 38.90 0.53
N PHE A 15 -27.28 39.96 0.73
CA PHE A 15 -25.85 39.96 0.43
C PHE A 15 -25.07 39.14 1.45
N PHE A 16 -25.41 39.20 2.74
CA PHE A 16 -24.76 38.40 3.78
C PHE A 16 -25.04 36.90 3.58
N ILE A 17 -26.29 36.53 3.29
CA ILE A 17 -26.64 35.13 2.99
C ILE A 17 -25.92 34.66 1.72
N ALA A 18 -25.90 35.45 0.65
CA ALA A 18 -25.19 35.09 -0.58
C ALA A 18 -23.69 34.91 -0.34
N THR A 19 -23.05 35.81 0.41
CA THR A 19 -21.63 35.69 0.77
C THR A 19 -21.35 34.53 1.71
N ALA A 20 -22.24 34.25 2.67
CA ALA A 20 -22.09 33.13 3.60
C ALA A 20 -22.24 31.78 2.86
N VAL A 21 -23.19 31.67 1.93
CA VAL A 21 -23.34 30.49 1.07
C VAL A 21 -22.14 30.34 0.15
N PHE A 22 -21.67 31.43 -0.46
CA PHE A 22 -20.45 31.43 -1.29
C PHE A 22 -19.21 30.99 -0.49
N ALA A 23 -19.03 31.54 0.72
CA ALA A 23 -17.96 31.14 1.62
C ALA A 23 -18.08 29.68 2.06
N ALA A 24 -19.30 29.20 2.36
CA ALA A 24 -19.53 27.80 2.68
C ALA A 24 -19.17 26.89 1.49
N ILE A 25 -19.52 27.25 0.26
CA ILE A 25 -19.13 26.51 -0.94
C ILE A 25 -17.61 26.51 -1.10
N MET A 26 -16.94 27.65 -0.92
CA MET A 26 -15.47 27.73 -1.01
C MET A 26 -14.76 27.00 0.14
N LEU A 27 -15.39 26.84 1.31
CA LEU A 27 -14.79 26.16 2.46
C LEU A 27 -15.06 24.65 2.48
N PHE A 28 -16.24 24.21 2.03
CA PHE A 28 -16.67 22.81 2.10
C PHE A 28 -16.68 22.07 0.75
N LEU A 29 -16.86 22.79 -0.36
CA LEU A 29 -16.94 22.21 -1.71
C LEU A 29 -15.63 22.36 -2.50
N ASP A 30 -14.75 23.28 -2.08
CA ASP A 30 -13.43 23.44 -2.71
C ASP A 30 -12.45 22.34 -2.26
N LYS A 31 -11.48 22.02 -3.12
CA LYS A 31 -10.51 20.90 -3.04
C LYS A 31 -9.59 20.91 -1.80
N ASN A 32 -9.78 21.85 -0.89
CA ASN A 32 -9.03 21.99 0.36
C ASN A 32 -9.73 21.31 1.55
N ASP A 33 -10.55 20.30 1.28
CA ASP A 33 -11.15 19.47 2.31
C ASP A 33 -10.06 18.80 3.17
N LEU A 34 -10.15 19.00 4.49
CA LEU A 34 -9.25 18.41 5.48
C LEU A 34 -9.22 16.88 5.37
N PHE A 35 -10.34 16.25 4.99
CA PHE A 35 -10.39 14.81 4.78
C PHE A 35 -9.48 14.36 3.64
N THR A 36 -9.51 15.11 2.53
CA THR A 36 -8.67 14.82 1.37
C THR A 36 -7.19 14.99 1.72
N ARG A 37 -6.85 15.98 2.55
CA ARG A 37 -5.47 16.17 3.00
C ARG A 37 -4.97 15.01 3.87
N VAL A 38 -5.78 14.56 4.84
CA VAL A 38 -5.44 13.41 5.70
C VAL A 38 -5.26 12.13 4.87
N ASP A 39 -6.14 11.92 3.89
CA ASP A 39 -6.04 10.76 3.02
C ASP A 39 -4.78 10.78 2.15
N ARG A 40 -4.46 11.92 1.55
CA ARG A 40 -3.19 12.10 0.80
C ARG A 40 -1.97 11.88 1.68
N ASP A 41 -1.97 12.36 2.92
CA ASP A 41 -0.86 12.14 3.85
C ASP A 41 -0.72 10.66 4.25
N ARG A 42 -1.84 9.92 4.35
CA ARG A 42 -1.81 8.46 4.55
C ARG A 42 -1.22 7.75 3.33
N GLN A 43 -1.70 8.07 2.14
CA GLN A 43 -1.19 7.52 0.88
C GLN A 43 0.31 7.80 0.72
N LEU A 44 0.76 9.01 1.07
CA LEU A 44 2.18 9.37 1.02
C LEU A 44 3.02 8.49 1.96
N ARG A 45 2.58 8.31 3.22
CA ARG A 45 3.28 7.44 4.18
C ARG A 45 3.33 5.99 3.70
N GLU A 46 2.25 5.49 3.11
CA GLU A 46 2.19 4.16 2.55
C GLU A 46 3.16 4.00 1.37
N LEU A 47 3.18 4.95 0.43
CA LEU A 47 4.13 4.96 -0.68
C LEU A 47 5.58 4.95 -0.20
N VAL A 48 5.91 5.78 0.80
CA VAL A 48 7.26 5.85 1.38
C VAL A 48 7.63 4.52 2.04
N LYS A 49 6.71 3.91 2.79
CA LYS A 49 6.92 2.60 3.41
C LYS A 49 7.17 1.51 2.35
N SER A 50 6.34 1.47 1.31
CA SER A 50 6.47 0.51 0.21
C SER A 50 7.78 0.71 -0.55
N LYS A 51 8.18 1.96 -0.79
CA LYS A 51 9.49 2.29 -1.39
C LYS A 51 10.64 1.77 -0.53
N GLN A 52 10.63 2.04 0.77
CA GLN A 52 11.68 1.58 1.67
C GLN A 52 11.79 0.06 1.70
N TYR A 53 10.65 -0.63 1.72
CA TYR A 53 10.57 -2.09 1.70
C TYR A 53 11.15 -2.67 0.39
N LEU A 54 10.76 -2.13 -0.76
CA LEU A 54 11.27 -2.58 -2.06
C LEU A 54 12.78 -2.35 -2.21
N ILE A 55 13.29 -1.20 -1.74
CA ILE A 55 14.73 -0.93 -1.73
C ILE A 55 15.47 -1.98 -0.89
N GLY A 56 14.92 -2.37 0.26
CA GLY A 56 15.48 -3.42 1.10
C GLY A 56 15.50 -4.79 0.40
N GLN A 57 14.41 -5.15 -0.30
CA GLN A 57 14.36 -6.39 -1.07
C GLN A 57 15.38 -6.40 -2.21
N ILE A 58 15.49 -5.31 -2.97
CA ILE A 58 16.47 -5.18 -4.06
C ILE A 58 17.90 -5.37 -3.52
N ALA A 59 18.22 -4.75 -2.38
CA ALA A 59 19.55 -4.90 -1.78
C ALA A 59 19.82 -6.36 -1.35
N ALA A 60 18.84 -7.04 -0.77
CA ALA A 60 18.95 -8.45 -0.39
C ALA A 60 19.12 -9.36 -1.61
N GLU A 61 18.31 -9.16 -2.65
CA GLU A 61 18.40 -9.91 -3.91
C GLU A 61 19.74 -9.68 -4.61
N GLN A 62 20.23 -8.43 -4.64
CA GLN A 62 21.53 -8.13 -5.23
C GLN A 62 22.65 -8.88 -4.52
N ALA A 63 22.64 -8.92 -3.18
CA ALA A 63 23.62 -9.68 -2.41
C ALA A 63 23.54 -11.19 -2.69
N VAL A 64 22.34 -11.71 -2.94
CA VAL A 64 22.12 -13.11 -3.35
C VAL A 64 22.65 -13.36 -4.76
N LEU A 65 22.38 -12.46 -5.71
CA LEU A 65 22.90 -12.54 -7.08
C LEU A 65 24.43 -12.48 -7.12
N ASP A 66 25.05 -11.61 -6.33
CA ASP A 66 26.52 -11.48 -6.28
C ASP A 66 27.17 -12.75 -5.73
N LYS A 67 26.54 -13.41 -4.75
CA LYS A 67 26.97 -14.74 -4.27
C LYS A 67 26.86 -15.81 -5.36
N MET A 68 25.79 -15.80 -6.16
CA MET A 68 25.65 -16.74 -7.29
C MET A 68 26.69 -16.51 -8.39
N LYS A 69 27.00 -15.25 -8.70
CA LYS A 69 28.00 -14.91 -9.72
C LYS A 69 29.42 -15.32 -9.33
N THR A 70 29.74 -15.25 -8.04
CA THR A 70 31.08 -15.52 -7.53
C THR A 70 31.32 -17.01 -7.24
N ASN A 71 30.27 -17.79 -6.97
CA ASN A 71 30.39 -19.21 -6.68
C ASN A 71 29.37 -20.06 -7.48
N PRO A 72 29.82 -20.92 -8.41
CA PRO A 72 28.93 -21.76 -9.23
C PRO A 72 28.12 -22.77 -8.40
N GLY A 73 28.62 -23.21 -7.24
CA GLY A 73 27.89 -24.11 -6.34
C GLY A 73 26.66 -23.46 -5.68
N THR A 74 26.70 -22.16 -5.43
CA THR A 74 25.53 -21.41 -4.91
C THR A 74 24.43 -21.23 -5.94
N LEU A 75 24.78 -21.16 -7.23
CA LEU A 75 23.80 -21.11 -8.32
C LEU A 75 23.05 -22.44 -8.45
N GLU A 76 23.79 -23.57 -8.43
CA GLU A 76 23.18 -24.90 -8.48
C GLU A 76 22.27 -25.14 -7.27
N LYS A 77 22.73 -24.80 -6.06
CA LYS A 77 21.92 -24.91 -4.84
C LYS A 77 20.61 -24.12 -4.95
N TYR A 78 20.67 -22.88 -5.44
CA TYR A 78 19.48 -22.04 -5.61
C TYR A 78 18.51 -22.60 -6.66
N ALA A 79 19.02 -23.08 -7.79
CA ALA A 79 18.20 -23.72 -8.83
C ALA A 79 17.48 -24.98 -8.30
N ARG A 80 18.17 -25.79 -7.49
CA ARG A 80 17.60 -26.99 -6.85
C ARG A 80 16.57 -26.64 -5.76
N GLU A 81 16.85 -25.67 -4.89
CA GLU A 81 15.96 -25.35 -3.76
C GLU A 81 14.75 -24.50 -4.15
N LYS A 82 14.91 -23.53 -5.06
CA LYS A 82 13.82 -22.61 -5.44
C LYS A 82 13.01 -23.08 -6.63
N TYR A 83 13.67 -23.69 -7.61
CA TYR A 83 13.04 -24.08 -8.87
C TYR A 83 12.96 -25.60 -9.06
N LEU A 84 13.42 -26.39 -8.07
CA LEU A 84 13.39 -27.86 -8.12
C LEU A 84 14.05 -28.42 -9.40
N MET A 85 15.05 -27.70 -9.93
CA MET A 85 15.74 -28.11 -11.15
C MET A 85 16.56 -29.39 -10.90
N LYS A 86 16.54 -30.29 -11.88
CA LYS A 86 17.31 -31.55 -11.90
C LYS A 86 18.07 -31.69 -13.22
N ARG A 87 19.12 -32.51 -13.24
CA ARG A 87 19.77 -32.94 -14.49
C ARG A 87 18.97 -34.06 -15.14
N ASP A 88 19.14 -34.26 -16.45
CA ASP A 88 18.40 -35.28 -17.21
C ASP A 88 18.62 -36.71 -16.69
N ASN A 89 19.78 -36.94 -16.05
CA ASN A 89 20.18 -38.22 -15.46
C ASN A 89 19.90 -38.32 -13.95
N GLU A 90 19.12 -37.41 -13.37
CA GLU A 90 18.80 -37.39 -11.94
C GLU A 90 17.28 -37.51 -11.71
N ASP A 91 16.89 -38.21 -10.65
CA ASP A 91 15.50 -38.29 -10.18
C ASP A 91 15.30 -37.42 -8.94
N LEU A 92 14.24 -36.59 -8.95
CA LEU A 92 13.90 -35.68 -7.88
C LEU A 92 12.75 -36.27 -7.04
N TYR A 93 13.00 -36.47 -5.75
CA TYR A 93 11.99 -36.94 -4.79
C TYR A 93 11.60 -35.78 -3.86
N ILE A 94 10.30 -35.44 -3.81
CA ILE A 94 9.76 -34.44 -2.90
C ILE A 94 9.08 -35.17 -1.76
N ILE A 95 9.57 -35.01 -0.53
CA ILE A 95 8.98 -35.60 0.67
C ILE A 95 8.07 -34.53 1.31
N PRO A 96 6.74 -34.65 1.20
CA PRO A 96 5.84 -33.73 1.88
C PRO A 96 5.94 -33.95 3.39
N GLU A 97 6.01 -32.85 4.14
CA GLU A 97 6.12 -32.87 5.61
C GLU A 97 4.88 -33.47 6.29
N ASN A 98 3.76 -33.53 5.55
CA ASN A 98 2.53 -34.22 5.95
C ASN A 98 2.20 -35.30 4.92
N SER A 99 2.60 -36.54 5.20
CA SER A 99 2.16 -37.70 4.42
C SER A 99 0.66 -37.96 4.72
N PRO A 100 -0.23 -38.04 3.72
CA PRO A 100 -1.58 -38.52 3.96
C PRO A 100 -1.49 -39.99 4.38
N GLU A 101 -1.93 -40.31 5.59
CA GLU A 101 -2.05 -41.69 6.04
C GLU A 101 -2.88 -42.51 5.03
N PRO A 102 -2.48 -43.76 4.74
CA PRO A 102 -3.22 -44.61 3.82
C PRO A 102 -4.63 -44.81 4.39
N LYS A 103 -5.64 -44.30 3.68
CA LYS A 103 -7.04 -44.63 3.97
C LYS A 103 -7.24 -46.11 3.61
N ASN A 104 -7.39 -46.93 4.64
CA ASN A 104 -7.88 -48.31 4.55
C ASN A 104 -9.34 -48.33 4.08
#